data_AF-A0A820QBP1-F1
#
_entry.id   AF-A0A820QBP1-F1
#
_cell.length_a   1.000
_cell.length_b   1.000
_cell.length_c   1.000
_cell.angle_alpha   90.00
_cell.angle_beta   90.00
_cell.angle_gamma   90.00
#
_symmetry.space_group_name_H-M   'P 1'
#
loop_
_entity.id
_entity.type
_entity.pdbx_description
1 polymer ?
#
loop_
_entity_poly.entity_id
_entity_poly.type
_entity_poly.pdbx_seq_one_letter_code
_entity_poly.pdbx_strand_id
1 'polypeptide(L)'
;VGRSDAPVHQDIVLSCTHIEPEHCIITNSQNVVHLKPCSQTAMCYVNGKKVDVNTKVELTSRSRVIFGKSHVFRFLNPEQARRKTAKVESTGEATDWNSAIQELLEKQGVDIKQEMEKKLVAMEEAFKREKEEADRLLRKQKLEYESKIVELQKQVMETSMSQSMLSSILSSSGLIDPTLLRQDTLQEDLNEPETDTFSSCSWSEQTYQLVWWAWKKWRFHRLTSLRVGF
;
A
#
# COMPACT_ATOMS: atom_id res chain seq x y z
N VAL A 1 36.21 18.59 -23.16
CA VAL A 1 35.17 17.60 -23.53
C VAL A 1 35.22 17.46 -25.03
N GLY A 2 35.32 16.24 -25.54
CA GLY A 2 35.52 16.01 -26.97
C GLY A 2 35.55 14.54 -27.34
N ARG A 3 36.13 14.21 -28.48
CA ARG A 3 36.31 12.83 -28.94
C ARG A 3 37.69 12.28 -28.61
N SER A 4 37.84 10.96 -28.71
CA SER A 4 39.12 10.27 -28.45
C SER A 4 40.17 10.48 -29.54
N ASP A 5 39.74 10.84 -30.75
CA ASP A 5 40.59 11.11 -31.92
C ASP A 5 41.02 12.57 -32.03
N ALA A 6 40.81 13.36 -30.97
CA ALA A 6 41.21 14.75 -30.93
C ALA A 6 42.74 14.91 -30.87
N PRO A 7 43.29 15.99 -31.48
CA PRO A 7 44.72 16.27 -31.42
C PRO A 7 45.19 16.55 -29.99
N VAL A 8 44.31 17.10 -29.15
CA VAL A 8 44.55 17.35 -27.73
C VAL A 8 43.79 16.33 -26.89
N HIS A 9 44.46 15.78 -25.87
CA HIS A 9 43.84 14.87 -24.91
C HIS A 9 42.60 15.49 -24.26
N GLN A 10 41.49 14.75 -24.23
CA GLN A 10 40.22 15.19 -23.68
C GLN A 10 39.97 14.53 -22.32
N ASP A 11 39.65 15.33 -21.29
CA ASP A 11 39.32 14.79 -19.96
C ASP A 11 38.00 14.01 -19.94
N ILE A 12 37.05 14.44 -20.76
CA ILE A 12 35.74 13.80 -20.92
C ILE A 12 35.58 13.48 -22.39
N VAL A 13 35.63 12.18 -22.70
CA VAL A 13 35.49 11.64 -24.04
C VAL A 13 34.05 11.19 -24.27
N LEU A 14 33.44 11.66 -25.35
CA LEU A 14 32.08 11.27 -25.76
C LEU A 14 32.12 10.68 -27.17
N SER A 15 31.60 9.46 -27.32
CA SER A 15 31.54 8.73 -28.59
C SER A 15 30.23 9.02 -29.32
N CYS A 16 30.23 9.98 -30.25
CA CYS A 16 29.11 10.23 -31.15
C CYS A 16 29.56 11.08 -32.36
N THR A 17 28.86 10.95 -33.48
CA THR A 17 29.12 11.72 -34.71
C THR A 17 28.88 13.22 -34.59
N HIS A 18 28.04 13.64 -33.63
CA HIS A 18 27.69 15.04 -33.40
C HIS A 18 28.52 15.70 -32.28
N ILE A 19 29.62 15.06 -31.88
CA ILE A 19 30.61 15.62 -30.96
C ILE A 19 31.84 15.98 -31.79
N GLU A 20 32.38 17.16 -31.51
CA GLU A 20 33.59 17.66 -32.18
C GLU A 20 34.82 17.11 -31.46
N PRO A 21 35.98 16.98 -32.14
CA PRO A 21 37.23 16.56 -31.50
C PRO A 21 37.51 17.37 -30.24
N GLU A 22 37.38 18.70 -30.32
CA GLU A 22 37.37 19.62 -29.18
C GLU A 22 35.99 20.29 -29.11
N HIS A 23 35.10 19.79 -28.26
CA HIS A 23 33.70 20.21 -28.25
C HIS A 23 33.45 21.40 -27.33
N CYS A 24 33.81 21.28 -26.06
CA CYS A 24 33.68 22.38 -25.12
C CYS A 24 34.66 22.29 -23.96
N ILE A 25 34.88 23.43 -23.33
CA ILE A 25 35.67 23.57 -22.11
C ILE A 25 34.73 23.92 -20.96
N ILE A 26 34.90 23.20 -19.86
CA ILE A 26 34.22 23.47 -18.60
C ILE A 26 35.29 23.97 -17.63
N THR A 27 35.17 25.21 -17.15
CA THR A 27 36.11 25.79 -16.19
C THR A 27 35.43 26.00 -14.85
N ASN A 28 36.12 25.65 -13.77
CA ASN A 28 35.67 25.97 -12.41
C ASN A 28 36.56 27.08 -11.85
N SER A 29 35.97 28.21 -11.50
CA SER A 29 36.67 29.35 -10.88
C SER A 29 35.91 29.77 -9.64
N GLN A 30 36.55 29.65 -8.47
CA GLN A 30 35.94 30.03 -7.17
C GLN A 30 34.56 29.39 -6.93
N ASN A 31 34.40 28.11 -7.26
CA ASN A 31 33.14 27.36 -7.15
C ASN A 31 32.02 27.80 -8.12
N VAL A 32 32.36 28.62 -9.11
CA VAL A 32 31.49 29.00 -10.24
C VAL A 32 31.96 28.25 -11.47
N VAL A 33 31.12 27.33 -11.96
CA VAL A 33 31.43 26.51 -13.13
C VAL A 33 30.88 27.19 -14.37
N HIS A 34 31.72 27.35 -15.38
CA HIS A 34 31.36 27.92 -16.67
C HIS A 34 31.54 26.89 -17.78
N LEU A 35 30.68 26.95 -18.78
CA LEU A 35 30.77 26.15 -20.00
C LEU A 35 30.98 27.09 -21.19
N LYS A 36 31.95 26.76 -22.03
CA LYS A 36 32.23 27.46 -23.29
C LYS A 36 32.44 26.45 -24.42
N PRO A 37 31.66 26.52 -25.52
CA PRO A 37 31.92 25.73 -26.74
C PRO A 37 33.25 26.15 -27.39
N CYS A 38 33.98 25.21 -27.99
CA CYS A 38 35.25 25.52 -28.67
C CYS A 38 35.06 26.03 -30.10
N SER A 39 34.00 25.59 -30.79
CA SER A 39 33.71 25.96 -32.18
C SER A 39 32.23 26.24 -32.38
N GLN A 40 31.87 26.89 -33.50
CA GLN A 40 30.47 27.15 -33.86
C GLN A 40 29.69 25.86 -34.18
N THR A 41 30.41 24.82 -34.61
CA THR A 41 29.84 23.50 -34.91
C THR A 41 29.64 22.67 -33.64
N ALA A 42 30.34 22.98 -32.55
CA ALA A 42 30.17 22.32 -31.25
C ALA A 42 28.86 22.72 -30.57
N MET A 43 27.82 21.95 -30.82
CA MET A 43 26.48 22.19 -30.28
C MET A 43 26.42 21.90 -28.77
N CYS A 44 26.41 22.95 -27.95
CA CYS A 44 26.16 22.85 -26.51
C CYS A 44 24.84 23.52 -26.14
N TYR A 45 24.04 22.86 -25.31
CA TYR A 45 22.80 23.43 -24.77
C TYR A 45 22.80 23.41 -23.25
N VAL A 46 22.35 24.50 -22.65
CA VAL A 46 22.15 24.61 -21.20
C VAL A 46 20.70 25.01 -20.95
N ASN A 47 19.96 24.18 -20.23
CA ASN A 47 18.53 24.36 -19.94
C ASN A 47 17.69 24.63 -21.21
N GLY A 48 18.03 23.95 -22.31
CA GLY A 48 17.35 24.08 -23.60
C GLY A 48 17.81 25.25 -24.48
N LYS A 49 18.67 26.15 -23.98
CA LYS A 49 19.22 27.26 -24.76
C LYS A 49 20.58 26.89 -25.35
N LYS A 50 20.79 27.16 -26.65
CA LYS A 50 22.08 26.97 -27.31
C LYS A 50 23.08 28.00 -26.79
N VAL A 51 24.28 27.56 -26.44
CA VAL A 51 25.38 28.43 -26.00
C VAL A 51 26.14 28.95 -27.22
N ASP A 52 26.42 30.25 -27.26
CA ASP A 52 27.21 30.88 -28.31
C ASP A 52 28.72 30.71 -28.05
N VAL A 53 29.51 30.51 -29.10
CA VAL A 53 30.97 30.29 -29.02
C VAL A 53 31.72 31.48 -28.40
N ASN A 54 31.18 32.70 -28.52
CA ASN A 54 31.80 33.91 -27.99
C ASN A 54 31.49 34.13 -26.50
N THR A 55 30.54 33.37 -25.95
CA THR A 55 30.05 33.54 -24.59
C THR A 55 30.40 32.35 -23.72
N LYS A 56 30.64 32.60 -22.43
CA LYS A 56 30.70 31.56 -21.41
C LYS A 56 29.40 31.59 -20.62
N VAL A 57 28.81 30.43 -20.37
CA VAL A 57 27.54 30.30 -19.62
C VAL A 57 27.84 29.69 -18.26
N GLU A 58 27.36 30.35 -17.20
CA GLU A 58 27.45 29.82 -15.84
C GLU A 58 26.49 28.62 -15.67
N LEU A 59 27.01 27.52 -15.14
CA LEU A 59 26.25 26.33 -14.80
C LEU A 59 25.82 26.39 -13.33
N THR A 60 24.51 26.47 -13.10
CA THR A 60 23.93 26.37 -11.77
C THR A 60 23.60 24.93 -11.41
N SER A 61 23.62 24.58 -10.13
CA SER A 61 23.25 23.26 -9.65
C SER A 61 21.86 22.86 -10.16
N ARG A 62 21.77 21.65 -10.72
CA ARG A 62 20.65 21.08 -11.48
C ARG A 62 20.44 21.62 -12.90
N SER A 63 21.39 22.37 -13.48
CA SER A 63 21.34 22.71 -14.91
C SER A 63 21.38 21.45 -15.77
N ARG A 64 20.51 21.38 -16.79
CA ARG A 64 20.54 20.33 -17.82
C ARG A 64 21.51 20.75 -18.91
N VAL A 65 22.58 19.99 -19.11
CA VAL A 65 23.61 20.25 -20.11
C VAL A 65 23.51 19.20 -21.22
N ILE A 66 23.50 19.61 -22.47
CA ILE A 66 23.44 18.72 -23.63
C ILE A 66 24.63 19.00 -24.53
N PHE A 67 25.36 17.96 -24.91
CA PHE A 67 26.45 18.02 -25.89
C PHE A 67 26.03 17.28 -27.16
N GLY A 68 26.22 17.92 -28.31
CA GLY A 68 25.74 17.43 -29.59
C GLY A 68 24.21 17.25 -29.59
N LYS A 69 23.74 16.08 -30.03
CA LYS A 69 22.32 15.72 -30.10
C LYS A 69 21.88 14.65 -29.11
N SER A 70 22.82 13.91 -28.52
CA SER A 70 22.52 12.66 -27.81
C SER A 70 22.96 12.64 -26.35
N HIS A 71 23.94 13.47 -25.97
CA HIS A 71 24.52 13.40 -24.63
C HIS A 71 23.85 14.39 -23.70
N VAL A 72 22.98 13.91 -22.81
CA VAL A 72 22.25 14.72 -21.84
C VAL A 72 22.79 14.45 -20.44
N PHE A 73 23.23 15.51 -19.77
CA PHE A 73 23.77 15.48 -18.42
C PHE A 73 23.02 16.42 -17.50
N ARG A 74 23.06 16.11 -16.20
CA ARG A 74 22.59 17.00 -15.14
C ARG A 74 23.80 17.46 -14.35
N PHE A 75 24.09 18.75 -14.43
CA PHE A 75 25.16 19.36 -13.64
C PHE A 75 24.72 19.49 -12.19
N LEU A 76 25.57 19.08 -11.25
CA LEU A 76 25.33 19.19 -9.82
C LEU A 76 26.51 19.92 -9.18
N ASN A 77 26.22 20.96 -8.40
CA ASN A 77 27.19 21.61 -7.52
C ASN A 77 26.71 21.46 -6.07
N PRO A 78 27.34 20.59 -5.25
CA PRO A 78 26.97 20.36 -3.85
C PRO A 78 27.03 21.61 -2.97
N GLU A 79 28.07 22.44 -3.14
CA GLU A 79 28.24 23.67 -2.35
C GLU A 79 27.16 24.70 -2.66
N GLN A 80 26.76 24.83 -3.93
CA GLN A 80 25.64 25.70 -4.32
C GLN A 80 24.29 25.14 -3.87
N ALA A 81 24.13 23.81 -3.82
CA ALA A 81 22.92 23.17 -3.30
C ALA A 81 22.74 23.47 -1.81
N ARG A 82 23.82 23.35 -1.00
CA ARG A 82 23.79 23.66 0.44
C ARG A 82 23.45 25.12 0.73
N ARG A 83 24.01 26.07 -0.05
CA ARG A 83 23.72 27.51 0.10
C ARG A 83 22.27 27.89 -0.22
N LYS A 84 21.64 27.23 -1.20
CA LYS A 84 20.24 27.49 -1.54
C LYS A 84 19.28 26.99 -0.46
N THR A 85 19.54 25.81 0.11
CA THR A 85 18.75 25.31 1.25
C THR A 85 18.85 26.25 2.45
N ALA A 86 20.06 26.72 2.78
CA ALA A 86 20.27 27.67 3.89
C ALA A 86 19.68 29.07 3.62
N LYS A 87 19.65 29.54 2.37
CA LYS A 87 19.09 30.86 2.01
C LYS A 87 17.56 30.86 2.05
N VAL A 88 16.91 29.75 1.68
CA VAL A 88 15.44 29.59 1.77
C VAL A 88 14.96 29.64 3.23
N GLU A 89 15.79 29.25 4.20
CA GLU A 89 15.48 29.39 5.63
C GLU A 89 15.73 30.81 6.19
N SER A 90 16.47 31.66 5.47
CA SER A 90 16.93 32.98 5.96
C SER A 90 16.21 34.18 5.35
N THR A 91 15.61 34.06 4.16
CA THR A 91 14.86 35.15 3.53
C THR A 91 13.38 34.80 3.51
N GLY A 92 12.57 35.54 4.29
CA GLY A 92 11.11 35.45 4.34
C GLY A 92 10.38 35.83 3.04
N GLU A 93 10.85 35.32 1.90
CA GLU A 93 10.21 35.35 0.57
C GLU A 93 9.28 34.13 0.35
N ALA A 94 8.93 33.41 1.41
CA ALA A 94 7.92 32.35 1.37
C ALA A 94 6.50 32.89 1.09
N THR A 95 6.31 34.21 1.02
CA THR A 95 4.98 34.82 0.84
C THR A 95 4.63 35.12 -0.62
N ASP A 96 5.61 35.24 -1.52
CA ASP A 96 5.36 35.70 -2.90
C ASP A 96 5.24 34.53 -3.90
N TRP A 97 6.06 33.49 -3.74
CA TRP A 97 5.91 32.24 -4.50
C TRP A 97 4.64 31.48 -4.12
N ASN A 98 4.28 31.46 -2.84
CA ASN A 98 3.04 30.83 -2.39
C ASN A 98 1.81 31.57 -2.94
N SER A 99 1.86 32.90 -3.04
CA SER A 99 0.77 33.69 -3.65
C SER A 99 0.66 33.45 -5.16
N ALA A 100 1.77 33.42 -5.90
CA ALA A 100 1.75 33.15 -7.34
C ALA A 100 1.29 31.71 -7.66
N ILE A 101 1.63 30.74 -6.80
CA ILE A 101 1.16 29.36 -6.89
C ILE A 101 -0.33 29.27 -6.55
N GLN A 102 -0.78 29.96 -5.50
CA GLN A 102 -2.18 30.00 -5.10
C GLN A 102 -3.06 30.66 -6.19
N GLU A 103 -2.61 31.76 -6.80
CA GLU A 103 -3.31 32.43 -7.90
C GLU A 103 -3.34 31.57 -9.18
N LEU A 104 -2.29 30.78 -9.46
CA LEU A 104 -2.25 29.83 -10.58
C LEU A 104 -3.18 28.62 -10.33
N LEU A 105 -3.18 28.06 -9.11
CA LEU A 105 -4.10 26.99 -8.72
C LEU A 105 -5.56 27.46 -8.72
N GLU A 106 -5.83 28.71 -8.36
CA GLU A 106 -7.18 29.30 -8.43
C GLU A 106 -7.63 29.50 -9.88
N LYS A 107 -6.75 29.96 -10.78
CA LYS A 107 -7.07 30.17 -12.20
C LYS A 107 -7.14 28.88 -13.03
N GLN A 108 -6.54 27.78 -12.58
CA GLN A 108 -6.61 26.47 -13.28
C GLN A 108 -7.39 25.37 -12.53
N GLY A 109 -7.75 25.52 -11.25
CA GLY A 109 -7.88 24.35 -10.37
C GLY A 109 -8.77 24.46 -9.14
N VAL A 110 -9.88 25.19 -9.19
CA VAL A 110 -10.98 24.96 -8.22
C VAL A 110 -11.62 23.58 -8.40
N ASP A 111 -11.49 22.96 -9.59
CA ASP A 111 -12.19 21.72 -9.92
C ASP A 111 -11.47 20.46 -9.41
N ILE A 112 -10.14 20.38 -9.52
CA ILE A 112 -9.39 19.14 -9.22
C ILE A 112 -9.32 18.87 -7.71
N LYS A 113 -9.10 19.91 -6.90
CA LYS A 113 -9.04 19.78 -5.43
C LYS A 113 -10.42 19.40 -4.88
N GLN A 114 -11.47 20.05 -5.36
CA GLN A 114 -12.85 19.73 -4.96
C GLN A 114 -13.29 18.35 -5.42
N GLU A 115 -12.90 17.93 -6.63
CA GLU A 115 -13.21 16.59 -7.13
C GLU A 115 -12.49 15.48 -6.35
N MET A 116 -11.24 15.72 -5.93
CA MET A 116 -10.51 14.81 -5.05
C MET A 116 -11.18 14.74 -3.67
N GLU A 117 -11.55 15.90 -3.10
CA GLU A 117 -12.25 15.98 -1.82
C GLU A 117 -13.60 15.24 -1.88
N LYS A 118 -14.38 15.45 -2.95
CA LYS A 118 -15.65 14.75 -3.19
C LYS A 118 -15.45 13.25 -3.34
N LYS A 119 -14.43 12.80 -4.07
CA LYS A 119 -14.11 11.37 -4.20
C LYS A 119 -13.71 10.74 -2.88
N LEU A 120 -12.97 11.48 -2.04
CA LEU A 120 -12.59 11.02 -0.71
C LEU A 120 -13.80 10.85 0.20
N VAL A 121 -14.68 11.87 0.26
CA VAL A 121 -15.92 11.82 1.05
C VAL A 121 -16.85 10.71 0.56
N ALA A 122 -17.03 10.56 -0.75
CA ALA A 122 -17.88 9.50 -1.32
C ALA A 122 -17.34 8.10 -1.00
N MET A 123 -16.02 7.92 -1.01
CA MET A 123 -15.37 6.66 -0.63
C MET A 123 -15.53 6.36 0.86
N GLU A 124 -15.38 7.37 1.72
CA GLU A 124 -15.57 7.23 3.17
C GLU A 124 -17.02 6.86 3.53
N GLU A 125 -18.00 7.51 2.90
CA GLU A 125 -19.42 7.20 3.08
C GLU A 125 -19.76 5.78 2.59
N ALA A 126 -19.16 5.34 1.48
CA ALA A 126 -19.35 3.99 0.98
C ALA A 126 -18.82 2.94 1.96
N PHE A 127 -17.61 3.15 2.49
CA PHE A 127 -17.01 2.26 3.48
C PHE A 127 -17.82 2.23 4.79
N LYS A 128 -18.33 3.39 5.22
CA LYS A 128 -19.19 3.48 6.40
C LYS A 128 -20.49 2.71 6.22
N ARG A 129 -21.15 2.84 5.06
CA ARG A 129 -22.36 2.07 4.74
C ARG A 129 -22.12 0.57 4.71
N GLU A 130 -21.04 0.13 4.06
CA GLU A 130 -20.70 -1.30 3.98
C GLU A 130 -20.45 -1.89 5.38
N LYS A 131 -19.74 -1.14 6.24
CA LYS A 131 -19.54 -1.51 7.64
C LYS A 131 -20.86 -1.62 8.41
N GLU A 132 -21.75 -0.63 8.27
CA GLU A 132 -23.05 -0.63 8.95
C GLU A 132 -23.95 -1.80 8.48
N GLU A 133 -23.91 -2.15 7.21
CA GLU A 133 -24.63 -3.30 6.66
C GLU A 133 -24.10 -4.63 7.18
N ALA A 134 -22.78 -4.78 7.23
CA ALA A 134 -22.12 -5.95 7.82
C ALA A 134 -22.48 -6.11 9.30
N ASP A 135 -22.40 -5.02 10.08
CA ASP A 135 -22.78 -5.01 11.49
C ASP A 135 -24.27 -5.34 11.69
N ARG A 136 -25.14 -4.83 10.81
CA ARG A 136 -26.58 -5.13 10.85
C ARG A 136 -26.84 -6.61 10.61
N LEU A 137 -26.17 -7.22 9.64
CA LEU A 137 -26.32 -8.65 9.34
C LEU A 137 -25.82 -9.49 10.51
N LEU A 138 -24.66 -9.15 11.07
CA LEU A 138 -24.10 -9.84 12.22
C LEU A 138 -25.03 -9.77 13.44
N ARG A 139 -25.62 -8.60 13.72
CA ARG A 139 -26.61 -8.45 14.80
C ARG A 139 -27.85 -9.32 14.57
N LYS A 140 -28.34 -9.41 13.33
CA LYS A 140 -29.48 -10.28 13.00
C LYS A 140 -29.15 -11.74 13.27
N GLN A 141 -28.01 -12.23 12.79
CA GLN A 141 -27.56 -13.59 13.07
C GLN A 141 -27.41 -13.83 14.57
N LYS A 142 -26.82 -12.88 15.30
CA LYS A 142 -26.67 -13.00 16.75
C LYS A 142 -28.01 -13.15 17.46
N LEU A 143 -29.00 -12.32 17.12
CA LEU A 143 -30.35 -12.39 17.70
C LEU A 143 -31.05 -13.70 17.35
N GLU A 144 -30.88 -14.19 16.13
CA GLU A 144 -31.44 -15.48 15.69
C GLU A 144 -30.84 -16.65 16.48
N TYR A 145 -29.52 -16.66 16.64
CA TYR A 145 -28.84 -17.67 17.47
C TYR A 145 -29.23 -17.55 18.96
N GLU A 146 -29.28 -16.34 19.52
CA GLU A 146 -29.72 -16.12 20.90
C GLU A 146 -31.15 -16.62 21.13
N SER A 147 -32.08 -16.33 20.20
CA SER A 147 -33.45 -16.84 20.25
C SER A 147 -33.50 -18.36 20.16
N LYS A 148 -32.75 -18.97 19.24
CA LYS A 148 -32.68 -20.43 19.09
C LYS A 148 -32.15 -21.11 20.34
N ILE A 149 -31.15 -20.52 21.01
CA ILE A 149 -30.62 -21.03 22.28
C ILE A 149 -31.70 -21.02 23.35
N VAL A 150 -32.45 -19.94 23.49
CA VAL A 150 -33.53 -19.83 24.49
C VAL A 150 -34.64 -20.86 24.21
N GLU A 151 -35.02 -21.04 22.95
CA GLU A 151 -36.02 -22.04 22.57
C GLU A 151 -35.55 -23.46 22.89
N LEU A 152 -34.29 -23.79 22.57
CA LEU A 152 -33.71 -25.09 22.92
C LEU A 152 -33.63 -25.30 24.45
N GLN A 153 -33.24 -24.27 25.20
CA GLN A 153 -33.24 -24.32 26.66
C GLN A 153 -34.64 -24.56 27.23
N LYS A 154 -35.67 -23.92 26.65
CA LYS A 154 -37.06 -24.11 27.04
C LYS A 154 -37.52 -25.54 26.76
N GLN A 155 -37.24 -26.09 25.58
CA GLN A 155 -37.58 -27.47 25.24
C GLN A 155 -36.91 -28.47 26.19
N VAL A 156 -35.63 -28.26 26.53
CA VAL A 156 -34.92 -29.08 27.52
C VAL A 156 -35.58 -28.98 28.89
N MET A 157 -35.97 -27.77 29.31
CA MET A 157 -36.67 -27.55 30.58
C MET A 157 -38.04 -28.25 30.61
N GLU A 158 -38.85 -28.11 29.57
CA GLU A 158 -40.16 -28.75 29.45
C GLU A 158 -40.05 -30.29 29.43
N THR A 159 -39.08 -30.81 28.68
CA THR A 159 -38.81 -32.25 28.58
C THR A 159 -38.36 -32.80 29.93
N SER A 160 -37.41 -32.14 30.61
CA SER A 160 -36.91 -32.56 31.93
C SER A 160 -37.97 -32.47 33.03
N MET A 161 -38.80 -31.41 33.03
CA MET A 161 -39.93 -31.29 33.95
C MET A 161 -40.95 -32.40 33.73
N SER A 162 -41.29 -32.69 32.48
CA SER A 162 -42.24 -33.76 32.12
C SER A 162 -41.70 -35.13 32.52
N GLN A 163 -40.42 -35.42 32.24
CA GLN A 163 -39.77 -36.66 32.67
C GLN A 163 -39.76 -36.81 34.20
N SER A 164 -39.50 -35.73 34.94
CA SER A 164 -39.49 -35.74 36.41
C SER A 164 -40.89 -35.94 37.00
N MET A 165 -41.93 -35.37 36.38
CA MET A 165 -43.33 -35.60 36.76
C MET A 165 -43.71 -37.06 36.51
N LEU A 166 -43.38 -37.60 35.32
CA LEU A 166 -43.64 -39.00 34.97
C LEU A 166 -42.89 -39.96 35.91
N SER A 167 -41.62 -39.70 36.23
CA SER A 167 -40.86 -40.53 37.17
C SER A 167 -41.46 -40.52 38.57
N SER A 168 -41.99 -39.38 39.03
CA SER A 168 -42.65 -39.26 40.33
C SER A 168 -43.99 -39.99 40.39
N ILE A 169 -44.78 -39.94 39.31
CA ILE A 169 -46.04 -40.68 39.17
C ILE A 169 -45.77 -42.19 39.12
N LEU A 170 -44.79 -42.63 38.33
CA LEU A 170 -44.43 -44.04 38.22
C LEU A 170 -43.83 -44.59 39.53
N SER A 171 -43.02 -43.78 40.22
CA SER A 171 -42.47 -44.13 41.55
C SER A 171 -43.56 -44.25 42.61
N SER A 172 -44.60 -43.41 42.55
CA SER A 172 -45.73 -43.48 43.50
C SER A 172 -46.74 -44.60 43.18
N SER A 173 -46.81 -45.06 41.92
CA SER A 173 -47.65 -46.17 41.49
C SER A 173 -47.09 -47.57 41.83
N GLY A 174 -45.84 -47.67 42.31
CA GLY A 174 -45.25 -48.89 42.87
C GLY A 174 -45.10 -50.08 41.92
N LEU A 175 -45.25 -49.89 40.60
CA LEU A 175 -45.38 -51.00 39.65
C LEU A 175 -44.19 -51.22 38.70
N ILE A 176 -43.11 -50.41 38.74
CA ILE A 176 -41.98 -50.57 37.80
C ILE A 176 -40.63 -50.15 38.43
N ASP A 177 -39.58 -50.96 38.22
CA ASP A 177 -38.18 -50.75 38.63
C ASP A 177 -37.56 -49.53 37.90
N PRO A 178 -36.95 -48.55 38.62
CA PRO A 178 -36.39 -47.32 38.04
C PRO A 178 -35.28 -47.54 36.99
N THR A 179 -34.70 -48.73 36.89
CA THR A 179 -33.57 -49.01 35.99
C THR A 179 -33.95 -49.36 34.55
N LEU A 180 -35.23 -49.66 34.25
CA LEU A 180 -35.65 -50.11 32.91
C LEU A 180 -36.18 -49.02 31.96
N LEU A 181 -36.25 -47.76 32.41
CA LEU A 181 -36.54 -46.59 31.55
C LEU A 181 -35.26 -45.83 31.15
N ARG A 182 -34.11 -46.52 31.12
CA ARG A 182 -32.86 -46.00 30.58
C ARG A 182 -32.57 -46.59 29.20
N GLN A 183 -33.59 -46.70 28.37
CA GLN A 183 -33.42 -47.06 26.97
C GLN A 183 -34.43 -46.25 26.14
N ASP A 184 -33.91 -45.66 25.08
CA ASP A 184 -34.63 -45.00 23.98
C ASP A 184 -35.07 -43.54 24.18
N THR A 185 -34.08 -42.64 24.32
CA THR A 185 -34.10 -41.34 23.62
C THR A 185 -32.68 -40.99 23.13
N LEU A 186 -32.06 -41.87 22.35
CA LEU A 186 -31.03 -41.48 21.39
C LEU A 186 -31.54 -41.80 19.99
N GLN A 187 -32.66 -41.18 19.63
CA GLN A 187 -32.84 -40.80 18.25
C GLN A 187 -32.29 -39.39 18.16
N GLU A 188 -30.97 -39.30 17.97
CA GLU A 188 -30.41 -38.17 17.26
C GLU A 188 -31.17 -38.12 15.94
N ASP A 189 -32.13 -37.20 15.84
CA ASP A 189 -32.55 -36.68 14.54
C ASP A 189 -31.29 -36.03 13.94
N LEU A 190 -30.51 -36.86 13.25
CA LEU A 190 -29.61 -36.48 12.18
C LEU A 190 -30.48 -36.00 11.00
N ASN A 191 -31.25 -34.93 11.23
CA ASN A 191 -31.53 -33.99 10.16
C ASN A 191 -30.32 -33.07 10.11
N GLU A 192 -29.29 -33.58 9.41
CA GLU A 192 -28.32 -32.71 8.75
C GLU A 192 -29.12 -31.59 8.08
N PRO A 193 -28.96 -30.31 8.47
CA PRO A 193 -29.37 -29.25 7.57
C PRO A 193 -28.60 -29.51 6.28
N GLU A 194 -29.30 -29.62 5.15
CA GLU A 194 -28.68 -29.55 3.83
C GLU A 194 -27.98 -28.18 3.71
N THR A 195 -26.78 -28.09 4.30
CA THR A 195 -25.85 -27.01 4.07
C THR A 195 -25.13 -27.39 2.80
N ASP A 196 -25.64 -26.82 1.71
CA ASP A 196 -24.88 -26.43 0.53
C ASP A 196 -23.49 -27.06 0.46
N THR A 197 -23.41 -28.17 -0.29
CA THR A 197 -22.23 -28.54 -1.06
C THR A 197 -20.91 -28.22 -0.36
N PHE A 198 -20.53 -29.01 0.64
CA PHE A 198 -19.12 -29.08 1.01
C PHE A 198 -18.38 -29.62 -0.22
N SER A 199 -17.87 -28.67 -1.01
CA SER A 199 -17.06 -28.88 -2.20
C SER A 199 -16.15 -30.07 -1.95
N SER A 200 -16.27 -31.11 -2.77
CA SER A 200 -15.42 -32.29 -2.72
C SER A 200 -13.99 -31.79 -2.51
N CYS A 201 -13.45 -32.05 -1.32
CA CYS A 201 -12.25 -31.40 -0.83
C CYS A 201 -11.12 -31.69 -1.80
N SER A 202 -10.80 -30.74 -2.68
CA SER A 202 -9.89 -30.90 -3.82
C SER A 202 -8.42 -30.82 -3.41
N TRP A 203 -8.13 -31.32 -2.21
CA TRP A 203 -6.80 -31.22 -1.64
C TRP A 203 -5.95 -32.32 -2.25
N SER A 204 -4.94 -31.92 -3.01
CA SER A 204 -3.87 -32.82 -3.40
C SER A 204 -3.22 -33.45 -2.16
N GLU A 205 -2.68 -34.67 -2.32
CA GLU A 205 -1.92 -35.38 -1.28
C GLU A 205 -0.89 -34.46 -0.60
N GLN A 206 -0.22 -33.62 -1.38
CA GLN A 206 0.78 -32.67 -0.89
C GLN A 206 0.19 -31.60 0.03
N THR A 207 -0.97 -31.03 -0.33
CA THR A 207 -1.65 -30.03 0.51
C THR A 207 -2.16 -30.63 1.81
N TYR A 208 -2.64 -31.87 1.78
CA TYR A 208 -3.08 -32.59 2.98
C TYR A 208 -1.92 -32.81 3.96
N GLN A 209 -0.79 -33.31 3.47
CA GLN A 209 0.42 -33.54 4.28
C GLN A 209 0.93 -32.24 4.92
N LEU A 210 0.89 -31.14 4.19
CA LEU A 210 1.40 -29.85 4.65
C LEU A 210 0.54 -29.26 5.78
N VAL A 211 -0.78 -29.38 5.67
CA VAL A 211 -1.70 -28.91 6.71
C VAL A 211 -1.73 -29.86 7.90
N TRP A 212 -1.62 -31.17 7.68
CA TRP A 212 -1.46 -32.13 8.76
C TRP A 212 -0.17 -31.87 9.56
N TRP A 213 0.94 -31.59 8.87
CA TRP A 213 2.19 -31.17 9.51
C TRP A 213 2.01 -29.87 10.29
N ALA A 214 1.38 -28.85 9.70
CA ALA A 214 1.13 -27.57 10.36
C ALA A 214 0.24 -27.73 11.60
N TRP A 215 -0.81 -28.54 11.52
CA TRP A 215 -1.70 -28.86 12.64
C TRP A 215 -0.98 -29.60 13.75
N LYS A 216 -0.15 -30.62 13.43
CA LYS A 216 0.71 -31.28 14.42
C LYS A 216 1.64 -30.28 15.10
N LYS A 217 2.29 -29.43 14.33
CA LYS A 217 3.22 -28.43 14.86
C LYS A 217 2.49 -27.43 15.76
N TRP A 218 1.30 -26.97 15.39
CA TRP A 218 0.44 -26.11 16.20
C TRP A 218 0.01 -26.79 17.50
N ARG A 219 -0.46 -28.04 17.43
CA ARG A 219 -0.90 -28.85 18.58
C ARG A 219 0.20 -29.02 19.62
N PHE A 220 1.44 -29.24 19.19
CA PHE A 220 2.55 -29.52 20.11
C PHE A 220 3.35 -28.28 20.51
N HIS A 221 3.45 -27.26 19.66
CA HIS A 221 4.38 -26.14 19.87
C HIS A 221 3.70 -24.80 20.10
N ARG A 222 2.35 -24.74 20.24
CA ARG A 222 1.52 -23.55 20.55
C ARG A 222 2.26 -22.24 20.27
N LEU A 223 2.49 -21.93 18.99
CA LEU A 223 3.25 -20.76 18.60
C LEU A 223 2.49 -19.50 19.02
N THR A 224 2.75 -18.99 20.22
CA THR A 224 2.34 -17.65 20.62
C THR A 224 3.29 -16.69 19.92
N SER A 225 2.81 -16.05 18.86
CA SER A 225 3.43 -14.82 18.38
C SER A 225 3.23 -13.75 19.45
N LEU A 226 4.07 -13.73 20.49
CA LEU A 226 4.25 -12.57 21.34
C LEU A 226 4.89 -11.48 20.48
N ARG A 227 4.04 -10.62 19.91
CA ARG A 227 4.48 -9.31 19.43
C ARG A 227 4.85 -8.50 20.66
N VAL A 228 6.15 -8.46 20.97
CA VAL A 228 6.69 -7.43 21.86
C VAL A 228 6.55 -6.11 21.10
N GLY A 229 5.69 -5.23 21.58
CA GLY A 229 5.53 -3.88 21.06
C GLY A 229 6.82 -3.08 21.27
N PHE A 230 7.22 -2.34 20.23
CA PHE A 230 8.05 -1.15 20.36
C PHE A 230 7.15 0.05 20.61
#